data_AF-A0A964IMB0-F1
#
_entry.id   AF-A0A964IMB0-F1
#
_cell.length_a   1.000
_cell.length_b   1.000
_cell.length_c   1.000
_cell.angle_alpha   90.00
_cell.angle_beta   90.00
_cell.angle_gamma   90.00
#
_symmetry.space_group_name_H-M   'P 1'
#
loop_
_entity.id
_entity.type
_entity.pdbx_description
1 polymer ?
#
loop_
_entity_poly.entity_id
_entity_poly.type
_entity_poly.pdbx_seq_one_letter_code
_entity_poly.pdbx_strand_id
1 'polypeptide(L)'
;MARGGAGLPARAGVCRSRLAAGFDRRLGRGVCPLPVAPADRAVRLGRARRASRPARVGDRGDAPCVRRLVRGCPRSGTHGEASRAAVRGAPRVAVVGSLACDRIGGGPPQPGGGPTFAALAFRVHGSGGQILARCAAGDESFFAQSLDHLGVAVTVLPSRATYGFDHDYEGESRTSRITQIGDPWTAEAARHLAPTVAWVHLAPLSRSDFRAETLAAFAAGSRRLLFDGQGLVRASHVGPLEENATFDPAVLAHVSVLKLSEGEARIVAGGELSGTTVRALGVPEVLQTLGSRGAVVWVEGEPTHVPTTPVLGVETTGAGDVFMVGYAIARSAGTPPLEAAREASALVGRVLAERKLTATA
;
A
#
# COMPACT_ATOMS: atom_id res chain seq x y z
N MET A 1 1.84 42.97 -58.62
CA MET A 1 3.18 43.56 -58.85
C MET A 1 4.07 43.14 -57.68
N ALA A 2 5.00 42.20 -57.92
CA ALA A 2 6.48 42.38 -57.91
C ALA A 2 7.07 42.14 -56.49
N ARG A 3 7.70 40.99 -56.20
CA ARG A 3 9.04 40.46 -56.55
C ARG A 3 10.20 41.04 -55.71
N GLY A 4 11.05 40.12 -55.22
CA GLY A 4 12.47 40.33 -54.84
C GLY A 4 12.73 40.20 -53.34
N GLY A 5 13.66 39.41 -52.80
CA GLY A 5 14.80 38.70 -53.38
C GLY A 5 16.05 38.90 -52.50
N ALA A 6 16.56 37.79 -51.95
CA ALA A 6 17.95 37.48 -51.57
C ALA A 6 18.78 38.39 -50.62
N GLY A 7 19.51 37.73 -49.70
CA GLY A 7 20.74 38.31 -49.12
C GLY A 7 21.21 37.69 -47.80
N LEU A 8 21.96 36.58 -47.86
CA LEU A 8 22.92 36.19 -46.82
C LEU A 8 24.17 37.08 -46.93
N PRO A 9 24.88 37.33 -45.81
CA PRO A 9 26.32 37.22 -45.88
C PRO A 9 26.99 36.48 -44.70
N ALA A 10 27.88 35.59 -45.11
CA ALA A 10 29.27 35.37 -44.68
C ALA A 10 29.66 35.16 -43.19
N ARG A 11 30.38 34.04 -43.02
CA ARG A 11 31.25 33.67 -41.90
C ARG A 11 32.47 34.60 -41.77
N ALA A 12 32.80 34.98 -40.54
CA ALA A 12 34.14 35.32 -40.03
C ALA A 12 34.03 35.32 -38.49
N GLY A 13 34.95 34.85 -37.66
CA GLY A 13 36.25 34.23 -37.83
C GLY A 13 36.64 33.64 -36.47
N VAL A 14 37.35 32.52 -36.49
CA VAL A 14 37.93 31.87 -35.32
C VAL A 14 39.08 32.74 -34.82
N CYS A 15 39.01 33.22 -33.58
CA CYS A 15 40.17 33.78 -32.88
C CYS A 15 40.57 32.85 -31.75
N ARG A 16 41.68 32.12 -31.97
CA ARG A 16 42.44 31.40 -30.95
C ARG A 16 43.38 32.39 -30.27
N SER A 17 43.26 32.58 -28.96
CA SER A 17 44.33 33.10 -28.09
C SER A 17 44.35 32.24 -26.83
N ARG A 18 45.23 31.23 -26.81
CA ARG A 18 46.51 31.19 -26.07
C ARG A 18 46.34 31.30 -24.56
N LEU A 19 46.44 30.12 -23.96
CA LEU A 19 46.81 29.83 -22.57
C LEU A 19 47.88 30.79 -22.04
N ALA A 20 47.57 31.44 -20.93
CA ALA A 20 48.56 31.89 -19.96
C ALA A 20 48.28 31.12 -18.66
N ALA A 21 49.22 30.28 -18.27
CA ALA A 21 49.22 29.56 -17.01
C ALA A 21 49.44 30.56 -15.87
N GLY A 22 48.44 30.72 -15.02
CA GLY A 22 48.54 31.36 -13.72
C GLY A 22 48.00 30.39 -12.68
N PHE A 23 48.91 29.66 -12.02
CA PHE A 23 48.61 28.87 -10.84
C PHE A 23 48.26 29.85 -9.71
N ASP A 24 46.98 30.02 -9.39
CA ASP A 24 46.56 30.64 -8.14
C ASP A 24 45.80 29.62 -7.29
N ARG A 25 46.45 29.19 -6.22
CA ARG A 25 45.90 28.28 -5.21
C ARG A 25 45.02 29.09 -4.28
N ARG A 26 43.71 29.06 -4.48
CA ARG A 26 42.68 29.26 -3.44
C ARG A 26 41.28 29.03 -4.02
N LEU A 27 40.82 27.78 -4.04
CA LEU A 27 39.38 27.48 -4.19
C LEU A 27 38.84 27.02 -2.85
N GLY A 28 37.98 27.87 -2.31
CA GLY A 28 37.19 27.65 -1.11
C GLY A 28 36.19 26.51 -1.31
N ARG A 29 35.94 25.84 -0.20
CA ARG A 29 34.89 24.85 0.05
C ARG A 29 33.54 25.35 -0.46
N GLY A 30 32.78 24.50 -1.16
CA GLY A 30 31.39 24.79 -1.50
C GLY A 30 30.83 24.06 -2.70
N VAL A 31 31.08 22.76 -2.84
CA VAL A 31 30.25 21.91 -3.72
C VAL A 31 29.60 20.89 -2.81
N CYS A 32 28.31 21.09 -2.50
CA CYS A 32 27.50 20.04 -1.90
C CYS A 32 27.53 18.84 -2.85
N PRO A 33 28.01 17.65 -2.42
CA PRO A 33 27.87 16.47 -3.24
C PRO A 33 26.38 16.22 -3.45
N LEU A 34 25.98 16.09 -4.72
CA LEU A 34 24.65 15.60 -5.09
C LEU A 34 24.41 14.28 -4.31
N PRO A 35 23.24 14.09 -3.69
CA PRO A 35 22.98 12.88 -2.93
C PRO A 35 23.03 11.68 -3.87
N VAL A 36 24.10 10.88 -3.74
CA VAL A 36 24.23 9.58 -4.39
C VAL A 36 23.07 8.73 -3.88
N ALA A 37 22.31 8.13 -4.82
CA ALA A 37 21.26 7.19 -4.45
C ALA A 37 21.85 6.13 -3.51
N PRO A 38 21.26 5.89 -2.32
CA PRO A 38 21.77 4.88 -1.41
C PRO A 38 21.83 3.53 -2.12
N ALA A 39 22.89 2.77 -1.87
CA ALA A 39 23.06 1.43 -2.41
C ALA A 39 21.82 0.57 -2.08
N ASP A 40 21.42 -0.27 -3.04
CA ASP A 40 20.15 -1.02 -3.09
C ASP A 40 20.05 -2.18 -2.07
N ARG A 41 20.41 -1.92 -0.81
CA ARG A 41 20.47 -2.94 0.23
C ARG A 41 19.17 -2.91 1.03
N ALA A 42 18.22 -3.76 0.64
CA ALA A 42 17.04 -4.01 1.43
C ALA A 42 17.39 -4.53 2.84
N VAL A 43 16.73 -3.99 3.86
CA VAL A 43 16.85 -4.42 5.27
C VAL A 43 15.59 -5.20 5.65
N ARG A 44 15.71 -6.17 6.56
CA ARG A 44 14.55 -6.89 7.10
C ARG A 44 14.30 -6.48 8.54
N LEU A 45 13.12 -5.93 8.81
CA LEU A 45 12.61 -5.61 10.15
C LEU A 45 11.54 -6.62 10.57
N GLY A 46 11.32 -6.80 11.87
CA GLY A 46 10.34 -7.76 12.36
C GLY A 46 10.82 -9.21 12.30
N ARG A 47 10.35 -10.04 13.24
CA ARG A 47 10.60 -11.48 13.26
C ARG A 47 9.36 -12.22 12.80
N ALA A 48 9.44 -13.00 11.73
CA ALA A 48 8.36 -13.90 11.34
C ALA A 48 8.15 -14.96 12.44
N ARG A 49 6.93 -15.08 12.98
CA ARG A 49 6.61 -16.19 13.89
C ARG A 49 6.76 -17.51 13.13
N ARG A 50 7.53 -18.47 13.68
CA ARG A 50 7.55 -19.84 13.15
C ARG A 50 6.14 -20.40 13.25
N ALA A 51 5.63 -20.96 12.15
CA ALA A 51 4.37 -21.70 12.19
C ALA A 51 4.48 -22.79 13.26
N SER A 52 3.67 -22.70 14.32
CA SER A 52 3.54 -23.76 15.31
C SER A 52 3.03 -25.01 14.58
N ARG A 53 3.75 -26.13 14.71
CA ARG A 53 3.27 -27.43 14.22
C ARG A 53 1.88 -27.67 14.81
N PRO A 54 0.86 -28.09 14.04
CA PRO A 54 -0.38 -28.53 14.66
C PRO A 54 -0.04 -29.66 15.63
N ALA A 55 -0.65 -29.63 16.81
CA ALA A 55 -0.56 -30.73 17.75
C ALA A 55 -0.91 -32.02 16.99
N ARG A 56 -0.03 -33.02 17.05
CA ARG A 56 -0.37 -34.35 16.55
C ARG A 56 -1.59 -34.78 17.34
N VAL A 57 -2.71 -35.02 16.65
CA VAL A 57 -3.84 -35.75 17.22
C VAL A 57 -3.29 -37.14 17.54
N GLY A 58 -2.88 -37.30 18.80
CA GLY A 58 -2.47 -38.56 19.38
C GLY A 58 -3.73 -39.34 19.71
N ASP A 59 -3.96 -40.36 18.91
CA ASP A 59 -4.38 -41.71 19.32
C ASP A 59 -5.15 -41.79 20.66
N ARG A 60 -6.48 -41.85 20.55
CA ARG A 60 -7.30 -42.61 21.48
C ARG A 60 -8.25 -43.47 20.66
N GLY A 61 -7.93 -44.76 20.58
CA GLY A 61 -8.89 -45.80 20.25
C GLY A 61 -10.02 -45.81 21.28
N ASP A 62 -11.26 -45.93 20.81
CA ASP A 62 -11.99 -47.19 20.84
C ASP A 62 -13.35 -47.04 20.11
N ALA A 63 -13.78 -48.15 19.49
CA ALA A 63 -14.76 -48.31 18.40
C ALA A 63 -16.24 -48.43 18.89
N PRO A 64 -17.25 -48.96 18.12
CA PRO A 64 -17.44 -49.20 16.68
C PRO A 64 -18.86 -48.79 16.13
N CYS A 65 -19.11 -49.15 14.85
CA CYS A 65 -20.39 -49.37 14.13
C CYS A 65 -21.23 -48.15 13.69
N VAL A 66 -21.59 -47.95 12.41
CA VAL A 66 -22.40 -48.83 11.54
C VAL A 66 -21.94 -48.80 10.07
N ARG A 67 -21.82 -49.99 9.46
CA ARG A 67 -21.76 -50.21 8.00
C ARG A 67 -23.16 -50.44 7.43
N ARG A 68 -23.51 -49.78 6.33
CA ARG A 68 -24.33 -50.31 5.20
C ARG A 68 -24.14 -49.38 3.99
N LEU A 69 -23.37 -49.78 2.98
CA LEU A 69 -23.80 -50.49 1.76
C LEU A 69 -24.72 -49.68 0.86
N VAL A 70 -24.15 -49.01 -0.15
CA VAL A 70 -24.70 -48.97 -1.52
C VAL A 70 -23.52 -49.10 -2.51
N ARG A 71 -23.54 -50.21 -3.27
CA ARG A 71 -22.76 -50.51 -4.48
C ARG A 71 -23.23 -49.51 -5.57
N GLY A 72 -22.42 -48.85 -6.40
CA GLY A 72 -21.36 -49.32 -7.29
C GLY A 72 -21.67 -48.79 -8.70
N CYS A 73 -20.78 -48.00 -9.29
CA CYS A 73 -20.61 -47.83 -10.76
C CYS A 73 -19.32 -47.03 -11.07
N PRO A 74 -18.73 -47.19 -12.27
CA PRO A 74 -17.28 -47.26 -12.43
C PRO A 74 -16.57 -45.93 -12.71
N ARG A 75 -15.29 -45.90 -12.32
CA ARG A 75 -14.31 -44.85 -12.58
C ARG A 75 -13.96 -44.78 -14.07
N SER A 76 -14.01 -43.58 -14.65
CA SER A 76 -13.19 -43.20 -15.80
C SER A 76 -12.95 -41.69 -15.76
N GLY A 77 -11.72 -41.26 -16.07
CA GLY A 77 -11.35 -39.85 -16.20
C GLY A 77 -10.23 -39.37 -15.30
N THR A 78 -9.01 -39.83 -15.58
CA THR A 78 -7.76 -39.22 -15.13
C THR A 78 -7.60 -37.82 -15.72
N HIS A 79 -7.81 -36.78 -14.91
CA HIS A 79 -7.32 -35.44 -15.22
C HIS A 79 -6.61 -34.85 -14.00
N GLY A 80 -5.27 -34.90 -14.04
CA GLY A 80 -4.39 -33.85 -13.53
C GLY A 80 -4.52 -33.44 -12.06
N GLU A 81 -4.31 -34.35 -11.12
CA GLU A 81 -4.08 -34.02 -9.70
C GLU A 81 -2.67 -33.45 -9.41
N ALA A 82 -1.90 -33.09 -10.44
CA ALA A 82 -0.54 -32.60 -10.34
C ALA A 82 -0.46 -31.07 -10.56
N SER A 83 -1.10 -30.25 -9.70
CA SER A 83 -0.70 -28.84 -9.46
C SER A 83 -1.49 -28.16 -8.31
N ARG A 84 -1.85 -28.87 -7.24
CA ARG A 84 -2.50 -28.26 -6.05
C ARG A 84 -1.84 -28.61 -4.73
N ALA A 85 -0.54 -28.90 -4.74
CA ALA A 85 0.29 -28.68 -3.57
C ALA A 85 0.49 -27.16 -3.42
N ALA A 86 -0.52 -26.46 -2.88
CA ALA A 86 -0.32 -25.13 -2.34
C ALA A 86 0.92 -25.18 -1.45
N VAL A 87 1.91 -24.34 -1.74
CA VAL A 87 3.07 -24.14 -0.87
C VAL A 87 2.53 -23.61 0.46
N ARG A 88 2.23 -24.52 1.38
CA ARG A 88 1.66 -24.20 2.70
C ARG A 88 2.65 -23.26 3.40
N GLY A 89 2.28 -22.00 3.52
CA GLY A 89 3.05 -20.97 4.23
C GLY A 89 3.64 -19.84 3.38
N ALA A 90 3.53 -19.86 2.04
CA ALA A 90 3.98 -18.74 1.21
C ALA A 90 2.95 -17.60 1.17
N PRO A 91 3.35 -16.32 1.21
CA PRO A 91 2.42 -15.20 1.22
C PRO A 91 1.67 -15.08 -0.11
N ARG A 92 0.35 -14.93 -0.04
CA ARG A 92 -0.52 -14.66 -1.20
C ARG A 92 -0.92 -13.19 -1.34
N VAL A 93 -0.78 -12.44 -0.25
CA VAL A 93 -1.05 -11.01 -0.15
C VAL A 93 0.25 -10.29 0.17
N ALA A 94 0.49 -9.18 -0.53
CA ALA A 94 1.54 -8.22 -0.19
C ALA A 94 0.96 -6.83 0.08
N VAL A 95 1.62 -6.08 0.96
CA VAL A 95 1.40 -4.64 1.14
C VAL A 95 2.67 -3.90 0.75
N VAL A 96 2.51 -2.84 -0.04
CA VAL A 96 3.60 -1.99 -0.51
C VAL A 96 3.26 -0.55 -0.18
N GLY A 97 4.10 0.12 0.60
CA GLY A 97 3.86 1.52 0.99
C GLY A 97 5.00 2.10 1.77
N SER A 98 5.06 3.42 1.87
CA SER A 98 6.13 4.09 2.60
C SER A 98 5.85 4.10 4.11
N LEU A 99 6.90 4.03 4.93
CA LEU A 99 6.79 4.27 6.37
C LEU A 99 6.75 5.79 6.63
N ALA A 100 6.09 6.17 7.72
CA ALA A 100 5.94 7.57 8.11
C ALA A 100 6.28 7.80 9.58
N CYS A 101 6.79 8.98 9.88
CA CYS A 101 6.94 9.50 11.23
C CYS A 101 5.81 10.48 11.50
N ASP A 102 4.81 10.04 12.27
CA ASP A 102 3.62 10.83 12.57
C ASP A 102 3.77 11.51 13.93
N ARG A 103 3.42 12.79 14.06
CA ARG A 103 3.35 13.51 15.33
C ARG A 103 1.92 13.95 15.57
N ILE A 104 1.45 13.77 16.80
CA ILE A 104 0.09 14.15 17.21
C ILE A 104 0.20 15.28 18.23
N GLY A 105 -0.37 16.44 17.95
CA GLY A 105 -0.41 17.60 18.86
C GLY A 105 0.97 18.05 19.33
N GLY A 106 1.98 18.03 18.45
CA GLY A 106 3.37 18.35 18.79
C GLY A 106 4.11 17.31 19.64
N GLY A 107 3.50 16.14 19.85
CA GLY A 107 4.09 15.04 20.62
C GLY A 107 5.32 14.39 19.96
N PRO A 108 5.88 13.36 20.63
CA PRO A 108 6.97 12.58 20.05
C PRO A 108 6.54 11.88 18.76
N PRO A 109 7.48 11.62 17.83
CA PRO A 109 7.16 10.91 16.60
C PRO A 109 6.72 9.48 16.90
N GLN A 110 5.73 9.01 16.16
CA GLN A 110 5.17 7.66 16.24
C GLN A 110 5.28 6.97 14.87
N PRO A 111 5.52 5.65 14.85
CA PRO A 111 5.50 4.89 13.60
C PRO A 111 4.14 4.90 12.92
N GLY A 112 4.11 5.41 11.70
CA GLY A 112 2.94 5.50 10.84
C GLY A 112 3.10 4.74 9.53
N GLY A 113 2.23 5.08 8.58
CA GLY A 113 2.22 4.52 7.23
C GLY A 113 1.53 3.15 7.12
N GLY A 114 0.97 2.89 5.93
CA GLY A 114 0.23 1.66 5.63
C GLY A 114 0.96 0.36 6.02
N PRO A 115 2.29 0.20 5.82
CA PRO A 115 3.02 -0.98 6.28
C PRO A 115 2.88 -1.30 7.78
N THR A 116 2.86 -0.28 8.63
CA THR A 116 2.72 -0.44 10.09
C THR A 116 1.35 -1.02 10.43
N PHE A 117 0.30 -0.48 9.82
CA PHE A 117 -1.07 -0.95 10.02
C PHE A 117 -1.33 -2.31 9.36
N ALA A 118 -0.67 -2.60 8.25
CA ALA A 118 -0.70 -3.90 7.61
C ALA A 118 -0.09 -5.00 8.49
N ALA A 119 1.05 -4.73 9.13
CA ALA A 119 1.65 -5.68 10.07
C ALA A 119 0.69 -6.01 11.23
N LEU A 120 -0.01 -4.99 11.75
CA LEU A 120 -1.06 -5.17 12.75
C LEU A 120 -2.23 -6.01 12.23
N ALA A 121 -2.70 -5.72 11.02
CA ALA A 121 -3.80 -6.46 10.38
C ALA A 121 -3.48 -7.95 10.20
N PHE A 122 -2.30 -8.28 9.67
CA PHE A 122 -1.86 -9.66 9.51
C PHE A 122 -1.77 -10.38 10.86
N ARG A 123 -1.25 -9.70 11.89
CA ARG A 123 -1.13 -10.26 13.24
C ARG A 123 -2.50 -10.56 13.85
N VAL A 124 -3.45 -9.62 13.80
CA VAL A 124 -4.79 -9.79 14.38
C VAL A 124 -5.64 -10.78 13.57
N HIS A 125 -5.44 -10.86 12.25
CA HIS A 125 -6.07 -11.88 11.43
C HIS A 125 -5.47 -13.28 11.67
N GLY A 126 -4.18 -13.36 11.98
CA GLY A 126 -3.43 -14.63 12.05
C GLY A 126 -2.99 -15.18 10.69
N SER A 127 -3.11 -14.38 9.62
CA SER A 127 -2.63 -14.74 8.28
C SER A 127 -1.21 -14.26 8.05
N GLY A 128 -0.45 -15.03 7.28
CA GLY A 128 0.83 -14.56 6.74
C GLY A 128 0.63 -13.58 5.58
N GLY A 129 1.56 -12.64 5.44
CA GLY A 129 1.60 -11.68 4.35
C GLY A 129 3.02 -11.18 4.13
N GLN A 130 3.27 -10.62 2.95
CA GLN A 130 4.50 -9.91 2.66
C GLN A 130 4.30 -8.41 2.85
N ILE A 131 5.27 -7.73 3.47
CA ILE A 131 5.26 -6.27 3.54
C ILE A 131 6.55 -5.76 2.92
N LEU A 132 6.40 -4.89 1.94
CA LEU A 132 7.47 -4.12 1.33
C LEU A 132 7.27 -2.66 1.73
N ALA A 133 8.25 -2.12 2.42
CA ALA A 133 8.22 -0.78 2.97
C ALA A 133 9.43 0.02 2.49
N ARG A 134 9.45 1.32 2.77
CA ARG A 134 10.66 2.13 2.61
C ARG A 134 10.74 3.23 3.65
N CYS A 135 11.96 3.56 4.06
CA CYS A 135 12.30 4.69 4.93
C CYS A 135 13.73 5.16 4.64
N ALA A 136 14.12 6.29 5.23
CA ALA A 136 15.49 6.76 5.20
C ALA A 136 16.42 5.80 5.95
N ALA A 137 17.67 5.72 5.47
CA ALA A 137 18.72 5.04 6.19
C ALA A 137 18.97 5.72 7.54
N GLY A 138 18.98 4.94 8.62
CA GLY A 138 19.07 5.41 10.00
C GLY A 138 17.73 5.38 10.76
N ASP A 139 16.59 5.40 10.05
CA ASP A 139 15.27 5.36 10.68
C ASP A 139 14.78 3.94 10.96
N GLU A 140 15.48 2.90 10.47
CA GLU A 140 15.04 1.50 10.59
C GLU A 140 14.83 1.07 12.04
N SER A 141 15.71 1.51 12.96
CA SER A 141 15.61 1.18 14.38
C SER A 141 14.37 1.76 15.05
N PHE A 142 13.90 2.92 14.58
CA PHE A 142 12.67 3.55 15.08
C PHE A 142 11.45 2.68 14.74
N PHE A 143 11.38 2.16 13.51
CA PHE A 143 10.29 1.29 13.07
C PHE A 143 10.40 -0.14 13.62
N ALA A 144 11.62 -0.66 13.81
CA ALA A 144 11.86 -2.01 14.30
C ALA A 144 11.18 -2.26 15.66
N GLN A 145 11.21 -1.28 16.56
CA GLN A 145 10.60 -1.38 17.90
C GLN A 145 9.11 -1.71 17.83
N SER A 146 8.37 -1.08 16.92
CA SER A 146 6.93 -1.35 16.75
C SER A 146 6.65 -2.62 15.94
N LEU A 147 7.49 -2.93 14.95
CA LEU A 147 7.27 -4.06 14.04
C LEU A 147 7.67 -5.42 14.65
N ASP A 148 8.67 -5.45 15.53
CA ASP A 148 9.20 -6.69 16.11
C ASP A 148 8.17 -7.48 16.91
N HIS A 149 7.27 -6.80 17.63
CA HIS A 149 6.22 -7.43 18.43
C HIS A 149 5.07 -7.98 17.59
N LEU A 150 4.91 -7.53 16.34
CA LEU A 150 3.79 -7.92 15.46
C LEU A 150 4.00 -9.29 14.81
N GLY A 151 5.22 -9.82 14.81
CA GLY A 151 5.48 -11.18 14.32
C GLY A 151 5.44 -11.32 12.80
N VAL A 152 5.50 -10.20 12.06
CA VAL A 152 5.48 -10.12 10.59
C VAL A 152 6.80 -9.52 10.13
N ALA A 153 7.47 -10.18 9.18
CA ALA A 153 8.71 -9.66 8.61
C ALA A 153 8.40 -8.59 7.54
N VAL A 154 9.03 -7.43 7.68
CA VAL A 154 8.94 -6.29 6.77
C VAL A 154 10.26 -6.16 6.02
N THR A 155 10.19 -6.08 4.69
CA THR A 155 11.35 -5.77 3.86
C THR A 155 11.36 -4.27 3.61
N VAL A 156 12.40 -3.57 4.02
CA VAL A 156 12.55 -2.12 3.90
C VAL A 156 13.55 -1.81 2.81
N LEU A 157 13.09 -1.12 1.77
CA LEU A 157 13.93 -0.56 0.71
C LEU A 157 14.42 0.84 1.13
N PRO A 158 15.60 1.25 0.69
CA PRO A 158 16.12 2.57 1.04
C PRO A 158 15.30 3.70 0.38
N SER A 159 15.23 4.83 1.08
CA SER A 159 14.69 6.10 0.63
C SER A 159 15.66 7.21 1.05
N ARG A 160 15.68 8.35 0.35
CA ARG A 160 16.43 9.53 0.78
C ARG A 160 15.80 10.21 1.99
N ALA A 161 14.49 10.04 2.16
CA ALA A 161 13.72 10.60 3.26
C ALA A 161 12.61 9.65 3.69
N THR A 162 12.29 9.64 4.98
CA THR A 162 11.09 9.02 5.53
C THR A 162 9.95 10.03 5.47
N TYR A 163 8.73 9.60 5.16
CA TYR A 163 7.58 10.50 5.22
C TYR A 163 7.41 11.06 6.63
N GLY A 164 6.95 12.29 6.73
CA GLY A 164 6.66 12.94 8.01
C GLY A 164 5.29 13.61 7.96
N PHE A 165 4.51 13.42 9.02
CA PHE A 165 3.23 14.08 9.19
C PHE A 165 3.11 14.69 10.58
N ASP A 166 2.52 15.88 10.63
CA ASP A 166 1.99 16.45 11.87
C ASP A 166 0.46 16.42 11.78
N HIS A 167 -0.18 15.98 12.86
CA HIS A 167 -1.62 15.92 13.00
C HIS A 167 -2.04 16.70 14.25
N ASP A 168 -2.97 17.63 14.06
CA ASP A 168 -3.59 18.37 15.15
C ASP A 168 -5.09 18.02 15.18
N TYR A 169 -5.61 17.77 16.38
CA TYR A 169 -6.99 17.37 16.59
C TYR A 169 -7.73 18.44 17.39
N GLU A 170 -8.82 18.94 16.82
CA GLU A 170 -9.79 19.82 17.47
C GLU A 170 -11.13 19.07 17.57
N GLY A 171 -11.37 18.42 18.71
CA GLY A 171 -12.49 17.49 18.87
C GLY A 171 -12.35 16.30 17.93
N GLU A 172 -13.31 16.12 17.02
CA GLU A 172 -13.29 15.06 16.00
C GLU A 172 -12.63 15.52 14.68
N SER A 173 -12.29 16.80 14.55
CA SER A 173 -11.68 17.35 13.34
C SER A 173 -10.16 17.22 13.40
N ARG A 174 -9.57 16.59 12.38
CA ARG A 174 -8.14 16.45 12.21
C ARG A 174 -7.64 17.40 11.12
N THR A 175 -6.71 18.28 11.47
CA THR A 175 -5.88 18.98 10.48
C THR A 175 -4.54 18.28 10.37
N SER A 176 -3.92 18.33 9.20
CA SER A 176 -2.69 17.57 8.96
C SER A 176 -1.75 18.35 8.06
N ARG A 177 -0.47 18.06 8.21
CA ARG A 177 0.62 18.70 7.48
C ARG A 177 1.66 17.67 7.11
N ILE A 178 2.13 17.75 5.89
CA ILE A 178 3.25 16.94 5.41
C ILE A 178 4.52 17.69 5.82
N THR A 179 5.33 17.11 6.68
CA THR A 179 6.62 17.69 7.13
C THR A 179 7.78 17.17 6.30
N GLN A 180 7.63 15.99 5.70
CA GLN A 180 8.64 15.39 4.84
C GLN A 180 7.99 14.45 3.81
N ILE A 181 8.54 14.44 2.60
CA ILE A 181 8.10 13.56 1.50
C ILE A 181 9.17 12.52 1.22
N GLY A 182 8.77 11.24 1.20
CA GLY A 182 9.64 10.13 0.83
C GLY A 182 9.79 9.96 -0.69
N ASP A 183 10.70 9.07 -1.09
CA ASP A 183 10.92 8.81 -2.52
C ASP A 183 9.74 8.04 -3.17
N PRO A 184 9.45 8.31 -4.45
CA PRO A 184 8.46 7.56 -5.21
C PRO A 184 8.91 6.12 -5.46
N TRP A 185 7.97 5.19 -5.50
CA TRP A 185 8.21 3.78 -5.80
C TRP A 185 8.56 3.58 -7.28
N THR A 186 9.50 2.67 -7.53
CA THR A 186 9.97 2.34 -8.89
C THR A 186 9.50 0.95 -9.30
N ALA A 187 9.47 0.70 -10.61
CA ALA A 187 9.15 -0.62 -11.16
C ALA A 187 10.08 -1.74 -10.65
N GLU A 188 11.33 -1.42 -10.29
CA GLU A 188 12.30 -2.36 -9.74
C GLU A 188 11.84 -2.96 -8.40
N ALA A 189 11.14 -2.18 -7.58
CA ALA A 189 10.64 -2.64 -6.28
C ALA A 189 9.73 -3.87 -6.40
N ALA A 190 9.02 -4.03 -7.52
CA ALA A 190 8.15 -5.18 -7.76
C ALA A 190 8.90 -6.52 -7.82
N ARG A 191 10.22 -6.52 -8.08
CA ARG A 191 11.06 -7.72 -8.06
C ARG A 191 11.22 -8.32 -6.66
N HIS A 192 10.98 -7.53 -5.62
CA HIS A 192 11.03 -8.02 -4.23
C HIS A 192 9.78 -8.80 -3.83
N LEU A 193 8.70 -8.77 -4.63
CA LEU A 193 7.50 -9.55 -4.35
C LEU A 193 7.72 -11.03 -4.63
N ALA A 194 7.29 -11.88 -3.69
CA ALA A 194 7.35 -13.32 -3.87
C ALA A 194 6.49 -13.75 -5.09
N PRO A 195 6.89 -14.78 -5.84
CA PRO A 195 6.11 -15.29 -6.97
C PRO A 195 4.70 -15.78 -6.60
N THR A 196 4.49 -16.14 -5.34
CA THR A 196 3.20 -16.62 -4.81
C THR A 196 2.20 -15.51 -4.50
N VAL A 197 2.65 -14.24 -4.48
CA VAL A 197 1.78 -13.08 -4.23
C VAL A 197 0.85 -12.90 -5.43
N ALA A 198 -0.45 -12.96 -5.16
CA ALA A 198 -1.51 -12.78 -6.15
C ALA A 198 -2.28 -11.47 -5.95
N TRP A 199 -2.28 -10.92 -4.73
CA TRP A 199 -2.94 -9.66 -4.39
C TRP A 199 -1.94 -8.70 -3.77
N VAL A 200 -1.92 -7.46 -4.24
CA VAL A 200 -0.99 -6.41 -3.76
C VAL A 200 -1.80 -5.19 -3.37
N HIS A 201 -1.76 -4.83 -2.09
CA HIS A 201 -2.26 -3.55 -1.62
C HIS A 201 -1.14 -2.50 -1.71
N LEU A 202 -1.36 -1.49 -2.55
CA LEU A 202 -0.52 -0.31 -2.63
C LEU A 202 -1.09 0.77 -1.70
N ALA A 203 -0.28 1.20 -0.74
CA ALA A 203 -0.64 2.15 0.33
C ALA A 203 0.18 3.45 0.17
N PRO A 204 -0.16 4.31 -0.82
CA PRO A 204 0.47 5.61 -1.01
C PRO A 204 0.25 6.56 0.15
N LEU A 205 1.27 7.34 0.48
CA LEU A 205 1.18 8.47 1.41
C LEU A 205 1.01 9.82 0.71
N SER A 206 1.25 9.88 -0.60
CA SER A 206 0.99 11.05 -1.45
C SER A 206 0.76 10.61 -2.91
N ARG A 207 0.31 11.54 -3.75
CA ARG A 207 0.12 11.27 -5.19
C ARG A 207 1.39 10.90 -5.95
N SER A 208 2.56 11.32 -5.47
CA SER A 208 3.81 11.01 -6.17
C SER A 208 4.32 9.58 -5.92
N ASP A 209 3.77 8.87 -4.92
CA ASP A 209 4.29 7.57 -4.47
C ASP A 209 4.30 6.53 -5.59
N PHE A 210 3.24 6.44 -6.38
CA PHE A 210 3.10 5.42 -7.42
C PHE A 210 2.64 6.02 -8.74
N ARG A 211 3.51 5.95 -9.74
CA ARG A 211 3.20 6.33 -11.12
C ARG A 211 2.64 5.15 -11.90
N ALA A 212 1.97 5.41 -13.03
CA ALA A 212 1.32 4.38 -13.85
C ALA A 212 2.28 3.22 -14.21
N GLU A 213 3.54 3.52 -14.55
CA GLU A 213 4.55 2.51 -14.86
C GLU A 213 4.91 1.62 -13.65
N THR A 214 4.88 2.18 -12.44
CA THR A 214 5.13 1.44 -11.21
C THR A 214 3.95 0.51 -10.90
N LEU A 215 2.70 0.97 -11.09
CA LEU A 215 1.52 0.12 -10.94
C LEU A 215 1.54 -1.03 -11.96
N ALA A 216 1.89 -0.77 -13.21
CA ALA A 216 2.04 -1.81 -14.22
C ALA A 216 3.03 -2.91 -13.80
N ALA A 217 4.17 -2.52 -13.22
CA ALA A 217 5.16 -3.48 -12.72
C ALA A 217 4.64 -4.33 -11.55
N PHE A 218 3.88 -3.73 -10.63
CA PHE A 218 3.25 -4.47 -9.53
C PHE A 218 2.11 -5.39 -9.99
N ALA A 219 1.42 -5.05 -11.08
CA ALA A 219 0.36 -5.88 -11.69
C ALA A 219 0.90 -7.06 -12.51
N ALA A 220 2.20 -7.06 -12.85
CA ALA A 220 2.83 -8.11 -13.65
C ALA A 220 2.62 -9.52 -13.03
N GLY A 221 2.53 -10.54 -13.88
CA GLY A 221 2.30 -11.92 -13.45
C GLY A 221 0.88 -12.20 -12.97
N SER A 222 -0.12 -11.49 -13.52
CA SER A 222 -1.55 -11.64 -13.22
C SER A 222 -1.96 -11.25 -11.79
N ARG A 223 -1.15 -10.42 -11.13
CA ARG A 223 -1.46 -9.89 -9.80
C ARG A 223 -2.66 -8.95 -9.87
N ARG A 224 -3.44 -8.91 -8.79
CA ARG A 224 -4.55 -7.97 -8.59
C ARG A 224 -4.11 -6.85 -7.65
N LEU A 225 -4.35 -5.61 -8.04
CA LEU A 225 -3.95 -4.44 -7.27
C LEU A 225 -5.13 -3.85 -6.51
N LEU A 226 -4.95 -3.65 -5.21
CA LEU A 226 -5.78 -2.77 -4.41
C LEU A 226 -5.04 -1.46 -4.20
N PHE A 227 -5.63 -0.35 -4.60
CA PHE A 227 -5.01 0.97 -4.49
C PHE A 227 -5.77 1.82 -3.48
N ASP A 228 -5.06 2.46 -2.54
CA ASP A 228 -5.67 3.48 -1.68
C ASP A 228 -5.76 4.80 -2.44
N GLY A 229 -6.99 5.32 -2.58
CA GLY A 229 -7.30 6.56 -3.28
C GLY A 229 -6.70 7.81 -2.62
N GLN A 230 -6.16 7.70 -1.41
CA GLN A 230 -5.26 8.69 -0.84
C GLN A 230 -4.11 9.07 -1.80
N GLY A 231 -3.60 8.11 -2.58
CA GLY A 231 -2.58 8.36 -3.62
C GLY A 231 -3.12 9.00 -4.89
N LEU A 232 -4.42 9.24 -5.00
CA LEU A 232 -4.98 10.06 -6.08
C LEU A 232 -5.15 11.49 -5.61
N VAL A 233 -5.64 11.69 -4.39
CA VAL A 233 -6.12 13.02 -3.99
C VAL A 233 -5.07 13.85 -3.25
N ARG A 234 -4.15 13.24 -2.51
CA ARG A 234 -3.23 13.99 -1.65
C ARG A 234 -2.09 14.60 -2.43
N ALA A 235 -1.98 15.93 -2.40
CA ALA A 235 -0.91 16.66 -3.03
C ALA A 235 0.47 16.27 -2.47
N SER A 236 1.51 16.39 -3.29
CA SER A 236 2.88 16.00 -2.93
C SER A 236 3.75 17.23 -2.75
N HIS A 237 3.50 17.99 -1.68
CA HIS A 237 4.38 19.07 -1.22
C HIS A 237 4.43 19.13 0.31
N VAL A 238 5.53 19.67 0.85
CA VAL A 238 5.66 19.94 2.29
C VAL A 238 4.80 21.16 2.63
N GLY A 239 4.02 21.08 3.70
CA GLY A 239 3.05 22.11 4.05
C GLY A 239 1.70 21.51 4.47
N PRO A 240 0.66 22.35 4.61
CA PRO A 240 -0.69 21.88 4.89
C PRO A 240 -1.08 20.73 3.95
N LEU A 241 -1.72 19.70 4.50
CA LEU A 241 -2.18 18.57 3.70
C LEU A 241 -3.35 19.04 2.84
N GLU A 242 -3.12 19.07 1.53
CA GLU A 242 -4.13 19.43 0.54
C GLU A 242 -4.57 18.21 -0.25
N GLU A 243 -5.87 18.15 -0.54
CA GLU A 243 -6.48 17.12 -1.38
C GLU A 243 -7.18 17.76 -2.58
N ASN A 244 -6.92 17.23 -3.78
CA ASN A 244 -7.50 17.73 -5.03
C ASN A 244 -7.57 16.64 -6.11
N ALA A 245 -8.31 16.89 -7.18
CA ALA A 245 -8.54 15.92 -8.25
C ALA A 245 -7.44 15.88 -9.34
N THR A 246 -6.27 16.50 -9.11
CA THR A 246 -5.21 16.63 -10.12
C THR A 246 -4.32 15.39 -10.19
N PHE A 247 -4.90 14.23 -10.50
CA PHE A 247 -4.18 12.97 -10.70
C PHE A 247 -4.18 12.55 -12.17
N ASP A 248 -3.16 11.78 -12.57
CA ASP A 248 -3.07 11.16 -13.87
C ASP A 248 -4.01 9.93 -13.93
N PRO A 249 -5.07 9.91 -14.75
CA PRO A 249 -5.99 8.77 -14.83
C PRO A 249 -5.31 7.45 -15.22
N ALA A 250 -4.14 7.50 -15.88
CA ALA A 250 -3.40 6.30 -16.28
C ALA A 250 -2.98 5.42 -15.07
N VAL A 251 -2.90 5.99 -13.86
CA VAL A 251 -2.65 5.21 -12.65
C VAL A 251 -3.74 4.16 -12.41
N LEU A 252 -4.98 4.41 -12.82
CA LEU A 252 -6.09 3.48 -12.59
C LEU A 252 -6.10 2.28 -13.53
N ALA A 253 -5.33 2.30 -14.63
CA ALA A 253 -5.39 1.30 -15.69
C ALA A 253 -5.11 -0.14 -15.22
N HIS A 254 -4.35 -0.31 -14.13
CA HIS A 254 -4.01 -1.60 -13.56
C HIS A 254 -4.65 -1.87 -12.18
N VAL A 255 -5.47 -0.95 -11.71
CA VAL A 255 -6.14 -1.06 -10.41
C VAL A 255 -7.31 -2.03 -10.53
N SER A 256 -7.30 -3.08 -9.72
CA SER A 256 -8.42 -4.04 -9.65
C SER A 256 -9.47 -3.61 -8.64
N VAL A 257 -9.02 -2.96 -7.56
CA VAL A 257 -9.85 -2.48 -6.47
C VAL A 257 -9.35 -1.10 -6.05
N LEU A 258 -10.22 -0.10 -6.06
CA LEU A 258 -9.89 1.24 -5.57
C LEU A 258 -10.63 1.48 -4.25
N LYS A 259 -9.91 1.82 -3.18
CA LYS A 259 -10.55 2.28 -1.93
C LYS A 259 -10.57 3.79 -1.89
N LEU A 260 -11.69 4.35 -1.44
CA LEU A 260 -11.89 5.78 -1.25
C LEU A 260 -12.55 6.01 0.12
N SER A 261 -12.07 6.97 0.90
CA SER A 261 -12.87 7.58 1.96
C SER A 261 -14.00 8.44 1.37
N GLU A 262 -14.94 8.89 2.19
CA GLU A 262 -16.02 9.78 1.73
C GLU A 262 -15.47 11.07 1.11
N GLY A 263 -14.45 11.67 1.72
CA GLY A 263 -13.79 12.87 1.20
C GLY A 263 -13.07 12.59 -0.13
N GLU A 264 -12.27 11.52 -0.19
CA GLU A 264 -11.57 11.09 -1.39
C GLU A 264 -12.56 10.81 -2.54
N ALA A 265 -13.66 10.13 -2.25
CA ALA A 265 -14.69 9.81 -3.24
C ALA A 265 -15.32 11.07 -3.83
N ARG A 266 -15.61 12.08 -2.99
CA ARG A 266 -16.16 13.35 -3.49
C ARG A 266 -15.20 14.09 -4.42
N ILE A 267 -13.92 14.09 -4.08
CA ILE A 267 -12.88 14.74 -4.88
C ILE A 267 -12.72 14.01 -6.21
N VAL A 268 -12.58 12.69 -6.19
CA VAL A 268 -12.38 11.87 -7.39
C VAL A 268 -13.59 11.90 -8.33
N ALA A 269 -14.81 11.91 -7.79
CA ALA A 269 -16.03 11.96 -8.58
C ALA A 269 -16.47 13.38 -8.98
N GLY A 270 -15.90 14.42 -8.38
CA GLY A 270 -16.37 15.80 -8.53
C GLY A 270 -17.76 16.05 -7.92
N GLY A 271 -18.16 15.25 -6.93
CA GLY A 271 -19.49 15.20 -6.36
C GLY A 271 -19.76 13.88 -5.64
N GLU A 272 -21.02 13.54 -5.36
CA GLU A 272 -21.33 12.24 -4.76
C GLU A 272 -21.01 11.09 -5.74
N LEU A 273 -20.45 10.01 -5.18
CA LEU A 273 -20.11 8.82 -5.97
C LEU A 273 -21.40 8.15 -6.46
N SER A 274 -21.42 7.77 -7.73
CA SER A 274 -22.59 7.21 -8.39
C SER A 274 -22.18 6.07 -9.31
N GLY A 275 -23.15 5.30 -9.79
CA GLY A 275 -22.86 4.21 -10.72
C GLY A 275 -22.22 4.71 -12.02
N THR A 276 -22.52 5.93 -12.47
CA THR A 276 -21.91 6.51 -13.67
C THR A 276 -20.48 6.94 -13.44
N THR A 277 -20.19 7.60 -12.31
CA THR A 277 -18.82 8.02 -11.97
C THR A 277 -17.92 6.83 -11.68
N VAL A 278 -18.42 5.79 -10.98
CA VAL A 278 -17.67 4.53 -10.78
C VAL A 278 -17.31 3.86 -12.11
N ARG A 279 -18.26 3.76 -13.04
CA ARG A 279 -18.00 3.18 -14.37
C ARG A 279 -16.98 4.01 -15.15
N ALA A 280 -17.02 5.34 -15.02
CA ALA A 280 -16.06 6.24 -15.67
C ALA A 280 -14.63 6.11 -15.11
N LEU A 281 -14.46 5.67 -13.85
CA LEU A 281 -13.13 5.38 -13.28
C LEU A 281 -12.47 4.15 -13.92
N GLY A 282 -13.24 3.26 -14.55
CA GLY A 282 -12.72 2.08 -15.24
C GLY A 282 -12.15 1.01 -14.29
N VAL A 283 -12.42 1.09 -12.99
CA VAL A 283 -11.96 0.13 -11.98
C VAL A 283 -13.07 -0.91 -11.72
N PRO A 284 -12.77 -2.22 -11.70
CA PRO A 284 -13.77 -3.27 -11.50
C PRO A 284 -14.54 -3.18 -10.17
N GLU A 285 -13.83 -2.87 -9.08
CA GLU A 285 -14.37 -2.80 -7.71
C GLU A 285 -13.97 -1.47 -7.06
N VAL A 286 -14.92 -0.74 -6.48
CA VAL A 286 -14.64 0.46 -5.66
C VAL A 286 -15.16 0.26 -4.24
N LEU A 287 -14.30 0.46 -3.24
CA LEU A 287 -14.60 0.34 -1.82
C LEU A 287 -14.68 1.73 -1.20
N GLN A 288 -15.87 2.24 -0.96
CA GLN A 288 -16.08 3.53 -0.33
C GLN A 288 -16.26 3.35 1.18
N THR A 289 -15.27 3.71 1.99
CA THR A 289 -15.35 3.59 3.46
C THR A 289 -16.09 4.79 4.06
N LEU A 290 -17.02 4.53 4.97
CA LEU A 290 -17.91 5.51 5.63
C LEU A 290 -17.64 5.63 7.15
N GLY A 291 -16.42 5.33 7.57
CA GLY A 291 -16.03 5.32 8.98
C GLY A 291 -16.89 4.35 9.81
N SER A 292 -17.50 4.86 10.89
CA SER A 292 -18.39 4.08 11.78
C SER A 292 -19.66 3.58 11.09
N ARG A 293 -20.02 4.08 9.91
CA ARG A 293 -21.17 3.61 9.12
C ARG A 293 -20.84 2.41 8.22
N GLY A 294 -19.61 1.93 8.22
CA GLY A 294 -19.18 0.77 7.43
C GLY A 294 -18.61 1.17 6.07
N ALA A 295 -19.03 0.50 5.00
CA ALA A 295 -18.55 0.77 3.65
C ALA A 295 -19.64 0.56 2.59
N VAL A 296 -19.49 1.16 1.41
CA VAL A 296 -20.23 0.81 0.20
C VAL A 296 -19.29 0.11 -0.76
N VAL A 297 -19.66 -1.09 -1.18
CA VAL A 297 -18.96 -1.86 -2.20
C VAL A 297 -19.64 -1.61 -3.52
N TRP A 298 -18.90 -1.06 -4.48
CA TRP A 298 -19.36 -0.88 -5.84
C TRP A 298 -18.77 -1.97 -6.72
N VAL A 299 -19.61 -2.77 -7.36
CA VAL A 299 -19.20 -3.78 -8.35
C VAL A 299 -19.87 -3.43 -9.66
N GLU A 300 -19.08 -3.20 -10.71
CA GLU A 300 -19.60 -2.79 -12.03
C GLU A 300 -20.52 -1.56 -11.96
N GLY A 301 -20.31 -0.69 -10.96
CA GLY A 301 -21.09 0.51 -10.71
C GLY A 301 -22.42 0.31 -9.98
N GLU A 302 -22.67 -0.88 -9.42
CA GLU A 302 -23.80 -1.14 -8.52
C GLU A 302 -23.36 -1.06 -7.06
N PRO A 303 -23.97 -0.20 -6.23
CA PRO A 303 -23.61 -0.04 -4.83
C PRO A 303 -24.28 -1.10 -3.94
N THR A 304 -23.53 -1.64 -2.98
CA THR A 304 -24.09 -2.42 -1.87
C THR A 304 -23.47 -1.96 -0.55
N HIS A 305 -24.32 -1.57 0.41
CA HIS A 305 -23.86 -1.15 1.73
C HIS A 305 -23.49 -2.36 2.61
N VAL A 306 -22.35 -2.24 3.29
CA VAL A 306 -21.82 -3.19 4.27
C VAL A 306 -21.74 -2.47 5.61
N PRO A 307 -22.63 -2.78 6.57
CA PRO A 307 -22.58 -2.16 7.88
C PRO A 307 -21.35 -2.63 8.67
N THR A 308 -20.99 -1.87 9.69
CA THR A 308 -19.99 -2.24 10.70
C THR A 308 -20.54 -2.01 12.10
N THR A 309 -19.93 -2.64 13.10
CA THR A 309 -20.21 -2.32 14.50
C THR A 309 -19.23 -1.24 14.96
N PRO A 310 -19.70 -0.02 15.28
CA PRO A 310 -18.81 1.06 15.68
C PRO A 310 -18.06 0.73 16.97
N VAL A 311 -16.75 0.96 16.98
CA VAL A 311 -15.94 0.96 18.21
C VAL A 311 -15.66 2.41 18.57
N LEU A 312 -16.32 2.90 19.63
CA LEU A 312 -16.25 4.30 20.06
C LEU A 312 -15.12 4.54 21.07
N GLY A 313 -14.59 5.77 21.08
CA GLY A 313 -13.58 6.21 22.05
C GLY A 313 -12.21 5.56 21.85
N VAL A 314 -11.81 5.32 20.60
CA VAL A 314 -10.52 4.75 20.23
C VAL A 314 -9.99 5.44 18.99
N GLU A 315 -8.66 5.61 18.91
CA GLU A 315 -7.99 6.12 17.72
C GLU A 315 -8.17 5.17 16.52
N THR A 316 -8.70 5.70 15.42
CA THR A 316 -9.10 4.94 14.22
C THR A 316 -8.07 5.00 13.10
N THR A 317 -6.96 5.71 13.29
CA THR A 317 -5.87 5.81 12.31
C THR A 317 -5.39 4.43 11.85
N GLY A 318 -5.29 4.25 10.54
CA GLY A 318 -4.95 2.97 9.91
C GLY A 318 -6.11 1.97 9.76
N ALA A 319 -7.34 2.31 10.18
CA ALA A 319 -8.50 1.44 9.95
C ALA A 319 -8.75 1.15 8.46
N GLY A 320 -8.49 2.14 7.58
CA GLY A 320 -8.55 1.96 6.13
C GLY A 320 -7.52 0.94 5.62
N ASP A 321 -6.27 1.02 6.07
CA ASP A 321 -5.23 0.04 5.73
C ASP A 321 -5.59 -1.37 6.24
N VAL A 322 -6.09 -1.48 7.47
CA VAL A 322 -6.54 -2.76 8.05
C VAL A 322 -7.69 -3.35 7.22
N PHE A 323 -8.64 -2.52 6.81
CA PHE A 323 -9.74 -2.93 5.93
C PHE A 323 -9.21 -3.46 4.60
N MET A 324 -8.28 -2.73 3.96
CA MET A 324 -7.67 -3.13 2.69
C MET A 324 -6.90 -4.45 2.80
N VAL A 325 -6.15 -4.67 3.88
CA VAL A 325 -5.47 -5.94 4.13
C VAL A 325 -6.48 -7.07 4.35
N GLY A 326 -7.51 -6.87 5.17
CA GLY A 326 -8.56 -7.86 5.38
C GLY A 326 -9.26 -8.25 4.07
N TYR A 327 -9.57 -7.25 3.25
CA TYR A 327 -10.20 -7.44 1.94
C TYR A 327 -9.28 -8.25 1.02
N ALA A 328 -8.00 -7.88 0.91
CA ALA A 328 -7.03 -8.60 0.10
C ALA A 328 -6.85 -10.07 0.56
N ILE A 329 -6.85 -10.32 1.87
CA ILE A 329 -6.79 -11.69 2.42
C ILE A 329 -8.00 -12.50 1.96
N ALA A 330 -9.21 -11.99 2.17
CA ALA A 330 -10.44 -12.68 1.78
C ALA A 330 -10.51 -12.90 0.25
N ARG A 331 -10.22 -11.87 -0.55
CA ARG A 331 -10.19 -12.00 -2.02
C ARG A 331 -9.12 -13.00 -2.49
N SER A 332 -7.98 -13.07 -1.81
CA SER A 332 -6.95 -14.08 -2.13
C SER A 332 -7.44 -15.51 -1.86
N ALA A 333 -8.38 -15.70 -0.92
CA ALA A 333 -9.03 -16.97 -0.64
C ALA A 333 -10.18 -17.30 -1.60
N GLY A 334 -10.54 -16.38 -2.51
CA GLY A 334 -11.64 -16.55 -3.46
C GLY A 334 -12.99 -16.02 -2.96
N THR A 335 -13.05 -15.40 -1.78
CA THR A 335 -14.26 -14.81 -1.22
C THR A 335 -14.79 -13.70 -2.15
N PRO A 336 -16.09 -13.67 -2.50
CA PRO A 336 -16.69 -12.60 -3.31
C PRO A 336 -16.56 -11.20 -2.68
N PRO A 337 -16.65 -10.12 -3.48
CA PRO A 337 -16.41 -8.73 -3.02
C PRO A 337 -17.18 -8.35 -1.75
N LEU A 338 -18.49 -8.63 -1.72
CA LEU A 338 -19.35 -8.23 -0.62
C LEU A 338 -19.01 -8.95 0.70
N GLU A 339 -18.73 -10.26 0.62
CA GLU A 339 -18.32 -11.07 1.76
C GLU A 339 -16.92 -10.67 2.24
N ALA A 340 -16.00 -10.40 1.31
CA ALA A 340 -14.66 -9.91 1.62
C ALA A 340 -14.69 -8.57 2.37
N ALA A 341 -15.60 -7.66 1.99
CA ALA A 341 -15.80 -6.40 2.70
C ALA A 341 -16.38 -6.59 4.11
N ARG A 342 -17.26 -7.58 4.32
CA ARG A 342 -17.77 -7.94 5.65
C ARG A 342 -16.66 -8.49 6.55
N GLU A 343 -15.84 -9.40 6.03
CA GLU A 343 -14.70 -9.95 6.75
C GLU A 343 -13.66 -8.87 7.10
N ALA A 344 -13.38 -7.98 6.15
CA ALA A 344 -12.51 -6.81 6.35
C ALA A 344 -13.05 -5.88 7.44
N SER A 345 -14.34 -5.57 7.41
CA SER A 345 -15.04 -4.78 8.43
C SER A 345 -14.94 -5.42 9.82
N ALA A 346 -15.12 -6.74 9.91
CA ALA A 346 -14.97 -7.48 11.16
C ALA A 346 -13.51 -7.47 11.67
N LEU A 347 -12.52 -7.54 10.77
CA LEU A 347 -11.10 -7.41 11.15
C LEU A 347 -10.79 -6.04 11.73
N VAL A 348 -11.29 -4.96 11.11
CA VAL A 348 -11.17 -3.59 11.65
C VAL A 348 -11.73 -3.52 13.06
N GLY A 349 -12.95 -4.05 13.28
CA GLY A 349 -13.57 -4.09 14.60
C GLY A 349 -12.70 -4.77 15.66
N ARG A 350 -12.07 -5.92 15.31
CA ARG A 350 -11.14 -6.61 16.22
C ARG A 350 -9.90 -5.78 16.54
N VAL A 351 -9.29 -5.16 15.53
CA VAL A 351 -8.11 -4.30 15.72
C VAL A 351 -8.43 -3.10 16.62
N LEU A 352 -9.56 -2.43 16.38
CA LEU A 352 -9.98 -1.28 17.18
C LEU A 352 -10.35 -1.69 18.61
N ALA A 353 -11.01 -2.84 18.80
CA ALA A 353 -11.31 -3.36 20.13
C ALA A 353 -10.05 -3.67 20.94
N GLU A 354 -9.03 -4.27 20.31
CA GLU A 354 -7.75 -4.54 20.97
C GLU A 354 -7.03 -3.25 21.37
N ARG A 355 -6.99 -2.24 20.48
CA ARG A 355 -6.40 -0.93 20.80
C ARG A 355 -7.08 -0.27 21.99
N LYS A 356 -8.41 -0.36 22.06
CA LYS A 356 -9.18 0.18 23.18
C LYS A 356 -8.77 -0.44 24.50
N LEU A 357 -8.58 -1.76 24.53
CA LEU A 357 -8.12 -2.48 25.74
C LEU A 357 -6.72 -2.03 26.18
N THR A 358 -5.80 -1.89 25.23
CA THR A 358 -4.43 -1.43 25.52
C THR A 358 -4.36 0.03 25.97
N ALA A 359 -5.26 0.89 25.47
CA ALA A 359 -5.31 2.30 25.89
C ALA A 359 -5.91 2.51 27.28
N THR A 360 -6.69 1.54 27.77
CA THR A 360 -7.32 1.58 29.11
C THR A 360 -6.52 0.84 30.19
N ALA A 361 -5.45 0.14 29.83
CA ALA A 361 -4.61 -0.67 30.71
C ALA A 361 -3.36 0.10 31.16
#